data_AF-A0A2N9LAQ1-F1
#
_entry.id   AF-A0A2N9LAQ1-F1
#
_cell.length_a   1.000
_cell.length_b   1.000
_cell.length_c   1.000
_cell.angle_alpha   90.00
_cell.angle_beta   90.00
_cell.angle_gamma   90.00
#
_symmetry.space_group_name_H-M   'P 1'
#
loop_
_entity.id
_entity.type
_entity.pdbx_description
1 polymer ?
#
loop_
_entity_poly.entity_id
_entity_poly.type
_entity_poly.pdbx_seq_one_letter_code
_entity_poly.pdbx_strand_id
1 'polypeptide(L)'
;MTAVISQPAPRAIAFLGLGAMGYPMAGHLARAGHPVTVYNRSPERAQSWQMEHRAPTMIAGDFDFGFSVKWMRKDLALCLEEARRNGASLPLAALIDQFYAEIEALGGARWDSSSLIQRLRHASARS
;
A
#
# COMPACT_ATOMS: atom_id res chain seq x y z
N MET A 1 -9.52 -19.78 -38.23
CA MET A 1 -8.26 -19.02 -38.14
C MET A 1 -8.38 -18.10 -36.93
N THR A 2 -7.95 -18.55 -35.76
CA THR A 2 -8.14 -17.81 -34.50
C THR A 2 -6.92 -16.93 -34.27
N ALA A 3 -7.10 -15.61 -34.35
CA ALA A 3 -6.03 -14.67 -34.05
C ALA A 3 -5.72 -14.72 -32.55
N VAL A 4 -4.54 -15.22 -32.18
CA VAL A 4 -4.01 -15.09 -30.82
C VAL A 4 -3.56 -13.63 -30.66
N ILE A 5 -4.43 -12.80 -30.10
CA ILE A 5 -4.04 -11.44 -29.70
C ILE A 5 -3.10 -11.59 -28.51
N SER A 6 -1.79 -11.39 -28.74
CA SER A 6 -0.81 -11.35 -27.66
C SER A 6 -1.20 -10.22 -26.69
N GLN A 7 -1.42 -10.57 -25.41
CA GLN A 7 -1.60 -9.57 -24.37
C GLN A 7 -0.33 -8.68 -24.31
N PRO A 8 -0.47 -7.35 -24.27
CA PRO A 8 0.68 -6.47 -24.13
C PRO A 8 1.36 -6.69 -22.77
N ALA A 9 2.69 -6.59 -22.73
CA ALA A 9 3.45 -6.74 -21.49
C ALA A 9 2.99 -5.72 -20.42
N PRO A 10 3.05 -6.07 -19.11
CA PRO A 10 2.70 -5.16 -18.02
C PRO A 10 3.45 -3.82 -18.10
N ARG A 11 2.74 -2.70 -17.94
CA ARG A 11 3.32 -1.35 -17.91
C ARG A 11 2.82 -0.62 -16.67
N ALA A 12 3.71 0.12 -16.01
CA ALA A 12 3.33 1.00 -14.91
C ALA A 12 2.51 2.18 -15.43
N ILE A 13 1.31 2.39 -14.88
CA ILE A 13 0.38 3.43 -15.32
C ILE A 13 0.00 4.31 -14.13
N ALA A 14 0.21 5.62 -14.26
CA ALA A 14 -0.35 6.60 -13.33
C ALA A 14 -1.73 7.04 -13.83
N PHE A 15 -2.73 7.03 -12.95
CA PHE A 15 -4.12 7.39 -13.27
C PHE A 15 -4.57 8.57 -12.39
N LEU A 16 -4.90 9.70 -13.02
CA LEU A 16 -5.30 10.92 -12.32
C LEU A 16 -6.83 11.08 -12.37
N GLY A 17 -7.46 11.09 -11.21
CA GLY A 17 -8.90 11.33 -11.01
C GLY A 17 -9.72 10.04 -10.96
N LEU A 18 -10.40 9.81 -9.85
CA LEU A 18 -11.29 8.66 -9.63
C LEU A 18 -12.77 9.09 -9.68
N GLY A 19 -13.15 9.71 -10.81
CA GLY A 19 -14.55 10.06 -11.10
C GLY A 19 -15.39 8.87 -11.55
N ALA A 20 -16.64 9.11 -11.95
CA ALA A 20 -17.57 8.06 -12.41
C ALA A 20 -16.99 7.21 -13.56
N MET A 21 -16.23 7.84 -14.47
CA MET A 21 -15.53 7.14 -15.55
C MET A 21 -14.13 6.65 -15.15
N GLY A 22 -13.39 7.44 -14.36
CA GLY A 22 -12.00 7.13 -14.02
C GLY A 22 -11.84 5.89 -13.14
N TYR A 23 -12.77 5.66 -12.21
CA TYR A 23 -12.75 4.52 -11.31
C TYR A 23 -12.78 3.16 -12.03
N PRO A 24 -13.77 2.86 -12.91
CA PRO A 24 -13.77 1.60 -13.64
C PRO A 24 -12.61 1.49 -14.65
N MET A 25 -12.15 2.60 -15.23
CA MET A 25 -10.99 2.58 -16.14
C MET A 25 -9.71 2.16 -15.43
N ALA A 26 -9.42 2.74 -14.26
CA ALA A 26 -8.28 2.34 -13.44
C ALA A 26 -8.37 0.86 -13.03
N GLY A 27 -9.57 0.39 -12.70
CA GLY A 27 -9.83 -1.02 -12.38
C GLY A 27 -9.60 -1.96 -13.58
N HIS A 28 -9.99 -1.59 -14.79
CA HIS A 28 -9.72 -2.38 -16.00
C HIS A 28 -8.22 -2.48 -16.29
N LEU A 29 -7.48 -1.38 -16.13
CA LEU A 29 -6.03 -1.39 -16.29
C LEU A 29 -5.35 -2.30 -15.26
N ALA A 30 -5.77 -2.24 -14.00
CA ALA A 30 -5.27 -3.14 -12.96
C ALA A 30 -5.59 -4.60 -13.26
N ARG A 31 -6.83 -4.91 -13.69
CA ARG A 31 -7.25 -6.27 -14.09
C ARG A 31 -6.50 -6.79 -15.31
N ALA A 32 -6.08 -5.92 -16.22
CA ALA A 32 -5.22 -6.28 -17.36
C ALA A 32 -3.77 -6.58 -16.93
N GLY A 33 -3.45 -6.55 -15.63
CA GLY A 33 -2.13 -6.86 -15.10
C GLY A 33 -1.15 -5.70 -15.13
N HIS A 34 -1.63 -4.47 -15.39
CA HIS A 34 -0.79 -3.28 -15.32
C HIS A 34 -0.67 -2.80 -13.86
N PRO A 35 0.55 -2.51 -13.35
CA PRO A 35 0.71 -1.83 -12.08
C PRO A 35 0.14 -0.40 -12.15
N VAL A 36 -1.00 -0.15 -11.53
CA VAL A 36 -1.69 1.15 -11.55
C VAL A 36 -1.44 1.92 -10.25
N THR A 37 -0.96 3.16 -10.38
CA THR A 37 -0.90 4.14 -9.28
C THR A 37 -1.98 5.18 -9.50
N VAL A 38 -2.92 5.32 -8.56
CA VAL A 38 -4.02 6.28 -8.67
C VAL A 38 -3.75 7.53 -7.84
N TYR A 39 -4.15 8.68 -8.36
CA TYR A 39 -4.16 9.95 -7.63
C TYR A 39 -5.53 10.59 -7.77
N ASN A 40 -6.13 11.04 -6.67
CA ASN A 40 -7.39 11.77 -6.71
C ASN A 40 -7.29 13.00 -5.80
N ARG A 41 -7.97 14.08 -6.18
CA ARG A 41 -7.99 15.32 -5.37
C ARG A 41 -8.56 15.07 -3.98
N SER A 42 -9.60 14.25 -3.88
CA SER A 42 -10.19 13.87 -2.60
C SER A 42 -9.63 12.50 -2.17
N PRO A 43 -9.07 12.38 -0.96
CA PRO A 43 -8.34 11.18 -0.54
C PRO A 43 -9.27 9.96 -0.36
N GLU A 44 -10.56 10.18 -0.10
CA GLU A 44 -11.52 9.11 0.21
C GLU A 44 -11.62 8.11 -0.93
N ARG A 45 -11.75 8.59 -2.17
CA ARG A 45 -11.87 7.71 -3.35
C ARG A 45 -10.59 6.94 -3.65
N ALA A 46 -9.43 7.56 -3.42
CA ALA A 46 -8.15 6.89 -3.58
C ALA A 46 -7.96 5.79 -2.53
N GLN A 47 -8.37 6.04 -1.29
CA GLN A 47 -8.35 5.04 -0.20
C GLN A 47 -9.32 3.88 -0.46
N SER A 48 -10.56 4.15 -0.91
CA SER A 48 -11.50 3.08 -1.29
C SER A 48 -10.95 2.21 -2.42
N TRP A 49 -10.39 2.85 -3.46
CA TRP A 49 -9.76 2.14 -4.56
C TRP A 49 -8.57 1.30 -4.10
N GLN A 50 -7.70 1.86 -3.25
CA GLN A 50 -6.58 1.12 -2.67
C GLN A 50 -7.09 -0.10 -1.90
N MET A 51 -8.14 0.03 -1.08
CA MET A 51 -8.67 -1.10 -0.32
C MET A 51 -9.19 -2.20 -1.25
N GLU A 52 -9.94 -1.86 -2.29
CA GLU A 52 -10.45 -2.84 -3.27
C GLU A 52 -9.32 -3.57 -4.02
N HIS A 53 -8.21 -2.90 -4.29
CA HIS A 53 -7.11 -3.45 -5.11
C HIS A 53 -5.96 -4.05 -4.27
N ARG A 54 -5.86 -3.71 -2.98
CA ARG A 54 -4.89 -4.29 -2.03
C ARG A 54 -5.49 -5.40 -1.17
N ALA A 55 -6.80 -5.45 -0.99
CA ALA A 55 -7.43 -6.53 -0.23
C ALA A 55 -7.08 -7.94 -0.73
N PRO A 56 -7.09 -8.22 -2.05
CA PRO A 56 -6.73 -9.54 -2.55
C PRO A 56 -5.29 -9.95 -2.20
N THR A 57 -4.32 -9.03 -2.29
CA THR A 57 -2.92 -9.31 -1.97
C THR A 57 -2.68 -9.43 -0.47
N MET A 58 -3.37 -8.62 0.35
CA MET A 58 -3.38 -8.78 1.81
C MET A 58 -3.92 -10.16 2.23
N ILE A 59 -5.02 -10.62 1.60
CA ILE A 59 -5.59 -11.95 1.83
C ILE A 59 -4.57 -13.03 1.44
N ALA A 60 -3.99 -12.94 0.25
CA ALA A 60 -2.99 -13.88 -0.25
C ALA A 60 -1.66 -13.88 0.52
N GLY A 61 -1.37 -12.81 1.27
CA GLY A 61 -0.10 -12.65 1.97
C GLY A 61 1.06 -12.24 1.05
N ASP A 62 0.75 -11.69 -0.13
CA ASP A 62 1.72 -11.14 -1.06
C ASP A 62 1.92 -9.65 -0.77
N PHE A 63 3.17 -9.23 -0.60
CA PHE A 63 3.55 -7.85 -0.29
C PHE A 63 4.78 -7.37 -1.05
N ASP A 64 5.23 -8.05 -2.11
CA ASP A 64 6.45 -7.70 -2.86
C ASP A 64 6.23 -6.56 -3.88
N PHE A 65 5.31 -5.66 -3.57
CA PHE A 65 4.93 -4.52 -4.41
C PHE A 65 4.91 -3.23 -3.60
N GLY A 66 5.00 -2.06 -4.25
CA GLY A 66 4.72 -0.79 -3.59
C GLY A 66 5.85 -0.25 -2.70
N PHE A 67 5.49 0.34 -1.55
CA PHE A 67 6.40 1.15 -0.73
C PHE A 67 6.78 0.40 0.54
N SER A 68 8.08 0.09 0.67
CA SER A 68 8.54 -0.83 1.71
C SER A 68 8.42 -0.27 3.13
N VAL A 69 8.15 -1.17 4.09
CA VAL A 69 8.13 -0.86 5.53
C VAL A 69 9.40 -0.14 5.98
N LYS A 70 10.58 -0.59 5.53
CA LYS A 70 11.87 0.05 5.86
C LYS A 70 11.90 1.53 5.45
N TRP A 71 11.32 1.87 4.30
CA TRP A 71 11.27 3.26 3.85
C TRP A 71 10.26 4.09 4.67
N MET A 72 9.09 3.52 4.97
CA MET A 72 8.12 4.17 5.87
C MET A 72 8.72 4.52 7.23
N ARG A 73 9.46 3.58 7.83
CA ARG A 73 10.12 3.81 9.12
C ARG A 73 11.18 4.90 9.05
N LYS A 74 11.96 4.97 7.96
CA LYS A 74 12.93 6.05 7.73
C LYS A 74 12.23 7.40 7.70
N ASP A 75 11.11 7.52 6.98
CA ASP A 75 10.37 8.78 6.88
C ASP A 75 9.68 9.15 8.21
N LEU A 76 9.12 8.17 8.94
CA LEU A 76 8.55 8.38 10.28
C LEU A 76 9.61 8.82 11.29
N ALA A 77 10.82 8.26 11.24
CA ALA A 77 11.91 8.67 12.10
C ALA A 77 12.26 10.16 11.90
N LEU A 78 12.24 10.65 10.66
CA LEU A 78 12.43 12.08 10.37
C LEU A 78 11.30 12.92 10.95
N CYS A 79 10.04 12.52 10.76
CA CYS A 79 8.89 13.23 11.33
C CYS A 79 8.93 13.29 12.86
N LEU A 80 9.27 12.19 13.53
CA LEU A 80 9.38 12.11 14.98
C LEU A 80 10.58 12.92 15.50
N GLU A 81 11.69 12.92 14.76
CA GLU A 81 12.86 13.73 15.07
C GLU A 81 12.50 15.22 15.06
N GLU A 82 11.81 15.69 14.02
CA GLU A 82 11.38 17.09 13.90
C GLU A 82 10.31 17.47 14.94
N ALA A 83 9.37 16.57 15.24
CA ALA A 83 8.36 16.79 16.26
C ALA A 83 8.99 17.05 17.65
N ARG A 84 10.06 16.32 17.97
CA ARG A 84 10.79 16.50 19.21
C ARG A 84 11.62 17.80 19.23
N ARG A 85 12.04 18.32 18.07
CA ARG A 85 12.71 19.64 17.98
C ARG A 85 11.76 20.81 18.18
N ASN A 86 10.51 20.69 17.71
CA ASN A 86 9.53 21.76 17.78
C ASN A 86 8.48 21.58 18.91
N GLY A 87 8.55 20.49 19.66
CA GLY A 87 7.63 20.19 20.76
C GLY A 87 6.26 19.65 20.32
N ALA A 88 6.07 19.30 19.05
CA ALA A 88 4.83 18.71 18.56
C ALA A 88 4.64 17.28 19.09
N SER A 89 3.40 16.94 19.44
CA SER A 89 3.01 15.59 19.85
C SER A 89 2.47 14.81 18.65
N LEU A 90 3.12 13.69 18.29
CA LEU A 90 2.72 12.81 17.19
C LEU A 90 2.43 11.37 17.68
N PRO A 91 1.47 11.15 18.59
CA PRO A 91 1.24 9.85 19.21
C PRO A 91 0.84 8.78 18.18
N LEU A 92 0.07 9.16 17.15
CA LEU A 92 -0.31 8.24 16.09
C LEU A 92 0.88 7.84 15.20
N ALA A 93 1.77 8.77 14.87
CA ALA A 93 2.97 8.46 14.10
C ALA A 93 3.90 7.52 14.88
N ALA A 94 4.06 7.75 16.19
CA ALA A 94 4.84 6.87 17.06
C ALA A 94 4.24 5.47 17.15
N LEU A 95 2.92 5.35 17.28
CA LEU A 95 2.23 4.07 17.29
C LEU A 95 2.40 3.32 15.96
N ILE A 96 2.27 4.02 14.83
CA ILE A 96 2.45 3.45 13.50
C ILE A 96 3.92 2.99 13.31
N ASP A 97 4.91 3.75 13.78
CA ASP A 97 6.31 3.31 13.73
C ASP A 97 6.53 2.01 14.53
N GLN A 98 5.94 1.89 15.72
CA GLN A 98 5.98 0.65 16.51
C GLN A 98 5.37 -0.52 15.74
N PHE A 99 4.23 -0.29 15.07
CA PHE A 99 3.58 -1.31 14.27
C PHE A 99 4.47 -1.78 13.11
N TYR A 100 5.16 -0.85 12.45
CA TYR A 100 6.12 -1.20 11.41
C TYR A 100 7.38 -1.87 11.94
N ALA A 101 7.83 -1.53 13.16
CA ALA A 101 8.95 -2.20 13.82
C ALA A 101 8.64 -3.69 14.06
N GLU A 102 7.40 -4.01 14.45
CA GLU A 102 6.95 -5.41 14.58
C GLU A 102 6.99 -6.15 13.23
N ILE A 103 6.58 -5.49 12.14
CA ILE A 103 6.67 -6.10 10.80
C ILE A 103 8.12 -6.36 10.39
N GLU A 104 9.05 -5.44 10.66
CA GLU A 104 10.47 -5.69 10.42
C GLU A 104 10.99 -6.88 11.21
N ALA A 105 10.57 -7.02 12.48
CA ALA A 105 10.93 -8.17 13.32
C ALA A 105 10.38 -9.50 12.78
N LEU A 106 9.27 -9.48 12.03
CA LEU A 106 8.74 -10.64 11.30
C LEU A 106 9.49 -10.93 9.99
N GLY A 107 10.55 -10.19 9.67
CA GLY A 107 11.30 -10.28 8.41
C GLY A 107 10.70 -9.46 7.26
N GLY A 108 9.65 -8.68 7.53
CA GLY A 108 8.88 -7.94 6.53
C GLY A 108 9.44 -6.58 6.12
N ALA A 109 10.73 -6.31 6.33
CA ALA A 109 11.31 -4.98 6.08
C ALA A 109 11.14 -4.50 4.62
N ARG A 110 11.06 -5.43 3.66
CA ARG A 110 10.88 -5.14 2.23
C ARG A 110 9.44 -5.22 1.75
N TRP A 111 8.51 -5.67 2.59
CA TRP A 111 7.10 -5.77 2.27
C TRP A 111 6.44 -4.40 2.14
N ASP A 112 5.39 -4.33 1.34
CA ASP A 112 4.50 -3.16 1.24
C ASP A 112 3.97 -2.72 2.61
N SER A 113 3.69 -1.42 2.75
CA SER A 113 2.99 -0.84 3.90
C SER A 113 1.68 -1.56 4.30
N SER A 114 0.96 -2.21 3.37
CA SER A 114 -0.24 -2.99 3.66
C SER A 114 0.01 -4.28 4.48
N SER A 115 1.27 -4.67 4.68
CA SER A 115 1.68 -5.84 5.46
C SER A 115 1.32 -5.78 6.96
N LEU A 116 0.85 -4.63 7.47
CA LEU A 116 0.36 -4.48 8.84
C LEU A 116 -0.70 -5.53 9.23
N ILE A 117 -1.44 -6.08 8.27
CA ILE A 117 -2.39 -7.19 8.49
C ILE A 117 -1.72 -8.43 9.13
N GLN A 118 -0.42 -8.64 8.89
CA GLN A 118 0.33 -9.76 9.45
C GLN A 118 0.47 -9.69 10.98
N ARG A 119 0.39 -8.49 11.57
CA ARG A 119 0.35 -8.34 13.03
C ARG A 119 -0.87 -9.00 13.66
N LEU A 120 -2.03 -8.85 13.01
CA LEU A 120 -3.27 -9.48 13.47
C LEU A 120 -3.18 -11.00 13.37
N ARG A 121 -2.67 -11.51 12.24
CA ARG A 121 -2.47 -12.95 12.02
C ARG A 121 -1.50 -13.56 13.05
N HIS A 122 -0.39 -12.88 13.32
CA HIS A 122 0.59 -13.32 14.30
C HIS A 122 0.08 -13.23 15.75
N ALA A 123 -0.77 -12.24 16.07
CA ALA A 123 -1.41 -12.17 17.39
C ALA A 123 -2.38 -13.34 17.59
N SER A 124 -3.23 -13.63 16.60
CA SER A 124 -4.19 -14.74 16.64
C SER A 124 -3.54 -16.13 16.68
N ALA A 125 -2.32 -16.30 16.15
CA ALA A 125 -1.60 -17.56 16.22
C ALA A 125 -0.98 -17.85 17.61
N ARG A 126 -0.94 -16.87 18.52
CA ARG A 126 -0.39 -16.99 19.89
C ARG A 126 -1.44 -17.14 20.98
N SER A 127 -2.72 -17.11 20.61
CA SER A 127 -3.90 -17.19 21.49
C SER A 127 -4.65 -18.49 21.25
#